data_AF-A0AAD5U2S4-F1
#
_entry.id   AF-A0AAD5U2S4-F1
#
_cell.length_a   1.000
_cell.length_b   1.000
_cell.length_c   1.000
_cell.angle_alpha   90.00
_cell.angle_beta   90.00
_cell.angle_gamma   90.00
#
_symmetry.space_group_name_H-M   'P 1'
#
loop_
_entity.id
_entity.type
_entity.pdbx_description
1 polymer ?
#
loop_
_entity_poly.entity_id
_entity_poly.type
_entity_poly.pdbx_seq_one_letter_code
_entity_poly.pdbx_strand_id
1 'polypeptide(L)'
;MDMSLMLLKGQNQLPVLELNGRIVPPKKAPKVEKENITLGPQVREGQNVFGVCHIFASFNDTFVHVTDLTGRETIVRVTGGMKVKADRDESSPYAAMLAAQDVAVRCKELGVNALHIKIRATGGNGTKTPGPGGQAALRALARAGMKIGRIEDVTPVPTDSTRRKGGRRGRRL
;
A
#
# COMPACT_ATOMS: atom_id res chain seq x y z
N MET A 1 -28.26 28.88 -42.19
CA MET A 1 -29.54 29.30 -41.60
C MET A 1 -29.42 28.92 -40.13
N ASP A 2 -29.06 29.76 -39.17
CA ASP A 2 -29.24 31.21 -39.08
C ASP A 2 -28.19 31.85 -38.17
N MET A 3 -27.85 33.11 -38.50
CA MET A 3 -27.35 34.08 -37.53
C MET A 3 -28.49 34.42 -36.57
N SER A 4 -28.21 34.49 -35.25
CA SER A 4 -28.47 35.70 -34.45
C SER A 4 -28.31 35.50 -32.93
N LEU A 5 -27.64 36.50 -32.34
CA LEU A 5 -27.81 37.04 -30.98
C LEU A 5 -27.41 36.20 -29.75
N MET A 6 -26.28 36.59 -29.13
CA MET A 6 -26.24 37.36 -27.86
C MET A 6 -24.76 37.51 -27.43
N LEU A 7 -24.14 38.67 -27.68
CA LEU A 7 -24.05 39.81 -26.77
C LEU A 7 -23.28 39.55 -25.46
N LEU A 8 -22.10 40.21 -25.40
CA LEU A 8 -21.53 40.90 -24.24
C LEU A 8 -21.00 40.06 -23.06
N LYS A 9 -19.67 39.92 -22.99
CA LYS A 9 -18.80 40.70 -22.07
C LYS A 9 -17.33 40.24 -22.11
N GLY A 10 -16.41 41.22 -22.24
CA GLY A 10 -14.97 41.11 -21.95
C GLY A 10 -14.13 40.67 -23.15
N GLN A 11 -13.72 41.54 -24.09
CA GLN A 11 -12.62 42.51 -23.90
C GLN A 11 -11.50 41.98 -23.00
N ASN A 12 -10.59 41.19 -23.58
CA ASN A 12 -9.19 41.60 -23.76
C ASN A 12 -8.36 40.42 -24.29
N GLN A 13 -8.28 40.32 -25.61
CA GLN A 13 -7.13 39.73 -26.31
C GLN A 13 -7.11 40.38 -27.70
N LEU A 14 -6.40 41.51 -27.79
CA LEU A 14 -5.92 42.00 -29.07
C LEU A 14 -4.53 41.39 -29.36
N PRO A 15 -4.21 41.22 -30.65
CA PRO A 15 -3.25 40.22 -31.10
C PRO A 15 -1.82 40.71 -31.13
N VAL A 16 -0.94 39.71 -31.21
CA VAL A 16 0.49 39.74 -31.40
C VAL A 16 0.91 40.68 -32.53
N LEU A 17 1.68 41.72 -32.20
CA LEU A 17 2.55 42.43 -33.14
C LEU A 17 3.90 42.64 -32.45
N GLU A 18 4.93 41.91 -32.88
CA GLU A 18 6.24 42.52 -33.09
C GLU A 18 7.09 41.68 -34.05
N LEU A 19 7.80 42.43 -34.90
CA LEU A 19 8.63 42.02 -36.01
C LEU A 19 9.88 41.28 -35.52
N ASN A 20 10.03 40.02 -35.93
CA ASN A 20 11.28 39.26 -36.13
C ASN A 20 11.09 37.77 -35.78
N GLY A 21 10.45 37.02 -36.70
CA GLY A 21 10.82 35.64 -37.08
C GLY A 21 11.15 34.60 -36.01
N ARG A 22 10.64 34.66 -34.77
CA ARG A 22 10.86 33.62 -33.75
C ARG A 22 9.52 33.13 -33.19
N ILE A 23 9.21 31.87 -33.49
CA ILE A 23 8.10 31.13 -32.88
C ILE A 23 8.52 30.82 -31.43
N VAL A 24 7.90 31.49 -30.47
CA VAL A 24 8.03 31.16 -29.05
C VAL A 24 7.11 29.97 -28.74
N PRO A 25 7.63 28.83 -28.23
CA PRO A 25 6.76 27.71 -27.87
C PRO A 25 5.85 28.10 -26.70
N PRO A 26 4.64 27.55 -26.61
CA PRO A 26 3.69 27.91 -25.56
C PRO A 26 4.31 27.66 -24.18
N LYS A 27 4.35 28.70 -23.34
CA LYS A 27 4.77 28.58 -21.93
C LYS A 27 3.97 27.47 -21.27
N LYS A 28 4.67 26.38 -20.91
CA LYS A 28 4.13 25.27 -20.11
C LYS A 28 3.48 25.86 -18.87
N ALA A 29 2.19 25.62 -18.68
CA ALA A 29 1.45 26.09 -17.52
C ALA A 29 2.21 25.75 -16.23
N PRO A 30 2.29 26.67 -15.25
CA PRO A 30 2.96 26.40 -14.00
C PRO A 30 2.29 25.19 -13.34
N LYS A 31 3.05 24.10 -13.15
CA LYS A 31 2.61 23.00 -12.31
C LYS A 31 2.49 23.59 -10.91
N VAL A 32 1.25 23.74 -10.44
CA VAL A 32 0.98 24.08 -9.04
C VAL A 32 1.62 22.98 -8.19
N GLU A 33 2.72 23.32 -7.52
CA GLU A 33 3.34 22.46 -6.52
C GLU A 33 2.30 22.29 -5.41
N LYS A 34 1.66 21.13 -5.35
CA LYS A 34 0.79 20.80 -4.23
C LYS A 34 1.69 20.69 -3.02
N GLU A 35 1.60 21.66 -2.12
CA GLU A 35 2.22 21.55 -0.80
C GLU A 35 1.77 20.22 -0.18
N ASN A 36 2.72 19.34 0.13
CA ASN A 36 2.43 18.07 0.79
C ASN A 36 2.06 18.39 2.25
N ILE A 37 0.79 18.70 2.49
CA ILE A 37 0.22 18.78 3.83
C ILE A 37 0.32 17.38 4.43
N THR A 38 1.34 17.17 5.26
CA THR A 38 1.56 15.92 5.98
C THR A 38 0.73 15.98 7.26
N LEU A 39 -0.37 15.23 7.30
CA LEU A 39 -1.26 15.10 8.47
C LEU A 39 -0.67 14.17 9.56
N GLY A 40 0.64 13.96 9.53
CA GLY A 40 1.33 13.05 10.45
C GLY A 40 1.49 13.66 11.85
N PRO A 41 1.74 12.81 12.87
CA PRO A 41 2.01 13.29 14.22
C PRO A 41 3.24 14.19 14.25
N GLN A 42 3.19 15.27 15.04
CA GLN A 42 4.34 16.14 15.29
C GLN A 42 5.29 15.45 16.27
N VAL A 43 6.38 14.90 15.75
CA VAL A 43 7.32 14.10 16.54
C VAL A 43 8.69 14.77 16.57
N ARG A 44 9.33 14.76 17.74
CA ARG A 44 10.69 15.30 17.92
C ARG A 44 11.71 14.40 17.22
N GLU A 45 12.80 15.01 16.77
CA GLU A 45 13.91 14.27 16.15
C GLU A 45 14.41 13.16 17.08
N GLY A 46 14.46 11.92 16.57
CA GLY A 46 14.89 10.73 17.31
C GLY A 46 13.76 9.85 17.87
N GLN A 47 12.51 10.33 17.92
CA GLN A 47 11.37 9.50 18.31
C GLN A 47 10.76 8.76 17.11
N ASN A 48 10.41 7.49 17.34
CA ASN A 48 9.79 6.65 16.32
C ASN A 48 8.27 6.60 16.53
N VAL A 49 7.51 6.88 15.49
CA VAL A 49 6.07 6.60 15.44
C VAL A 49 5.89 5.12 15.12
N PHE A 50 5.27 4.38 16.04
CA PHE A 50 5.03 2.96 15.89
C PHE A 50 3.63 2.70 15.31
N GLY A 51 3.57 1.85 14.28
CA GLY A 51 2.36 1.17 13.83
C GLY A 51 2.47 -0.34 14.04
N VAL A 52 1.39 -1.06 13.76
CA VAL A 52 1.37 -2.54 13.77
C VAL A 52 1.14 -3.04 12.36
N CYS A 53 2.09 -3.82 11.84
CA CYS A 53 2.00 -4.49 10.56
C CYS A 53 1.53 -5.93 10.76
N HIS A 54 0.29 -6.18 10.37
CA HIS A 54 -0.32 -7.50 10.26
C HIS A 54 0.06 -8.10 8.90
N ILE A 55 0.96 -9.07 8.91
CA ILE A 55 1.36 -9.83 7.73
C ILE A 55 0.58 -11.14 7.74
N PHE A 56 -0.42 -11.25 6.89
CA PHE A 56 -1.13 -12.52 6.69
C PHE A 56 -0.52 -13.25 5.49
N ALA A 57 0.17 -14.35 5.76
CA ALA A 57 0.85 -15.16 4.75
C ALA A 57 0.14 -16.50 4.60
N SER A 58 -0.68 -16.62 3.57
CA SER A 58 -1.30 -17.88 3.17
C SER A 58 -0.58 -18.49 1.97
N PHE A 59 -0.95 -19.72 1.59
CA PHE A 59 -0.42 -20.36 0.38
C PHE A 59 -1.01 -19.82 -0.92
N ASN A 60 -2.10 -19.06 -0.84
CA ASN A 60 -2.80 -18.55 -2.02
C ASN A 60 -2.57 -17.04 -2.21
N ASP A 61 -2.45 -16.27 -1.13
CA ASP A 61 -2.19 -14.84 -1.19
C ASP A 61 -1.45 -14.35 0.07
N THR A 62 -0.87 -13.15 -0.02
CA THR A 62 -0.18 -12.46 1.05
C THR A 62 -0.75 -11.06 1.26
N PHE A 63 -1.01 -10.70 2.51
CA PHE A 63 -1.56 -9.40 2.87
C PHE A 63 -0.56 -8.67 3.75
N VAL A 64 -0.32 -7.42 3.42
CA VAL A 64 0.45 -6.48 4.23
C VAL A 64 -0.51 -5.40 4.67
N HIS A 65 -0.84 -5.41 5.96
CA HIS A 65 -1.84 -4.52 6.54
C HIS A 65 -1.24 -3.77 7.73
N VAL A 66 -1.15 -2.45 7.62
CA VAL A 66 -0.62 -1.59 8.68
C VAL A 66 -1.77 -0.85 9.35
N THR A 67 -1.79 -0.92 10.67
CA THR A 67 -2.74 -0.26 11.55
C THR A 67 -2.03 0.60 12.57
N ASP A 68 -2.83 1.35 13.33
CA ASP A 68 -2.40 1.95 14.59
C ASP A 68 -2.06 0.88 15.65
N LEU A 69 -1.62 1.33 16.84
CA LEU A 69 -1.26 0.43 17.95
C LEU A 69 -2.46 -0.32 18.51
N THR A 70 -3.67 0.24 18.47
CA THR A 70 -4.87 -0.44 18.94
C THR A 70 -5.36 -1.50 17.95
N GLY A 71 -4.97 -1.40 16.68
CA GLY A 71 -5.40 -2.29 15.61
C GLY A 71 -6.79 -1.99 15.07
N ARG A 72 -7.40 -0.86 15.47
CA ARG A 72 -8.75 -0.46 15.04
C ARG A 72 -8.72 0.37 13.77
N GLU A 73 -7.77 1.29 13.65
CA GLU A 73 -7.68 2.19 12.50
C GLU A 73 -6.63 1.68 11.51
N THR A 74 -7.07 1.53 10.26
CA THR A 74 -6.25 1.00 9.18
C THR A 74 -5.55 2.13 8.46
N ILE A 75 -4.22 2.11 8.43
CA ILE A 75 -3.40 3.12 7.74
C ILE A 75 -3.26 2.72 6.27
N VAL A 76 -2.81 1.48 6.02
CA VAL A 76 -2.60 0.98 4.66
C VAL A 76 -2.89 -0.51 4.60
N ARG A 77 -3.58 -0.93 3.55
CA ARG A 77 -3.78 -2.35 3.21
C ARG A 77 -3.43 -2.60 1.76
N VAL A 78 -2.51 -3.52 1.51
CA VAL A 78 -2.14 -3.98 0.17
C VAL A 78 -1.97 -5.50 0.20
N THR A 79 -2.41 -6.17 -0.86
CA THR A 79 -2.25 -7.62 -1.01
C THR A 79 -1.33 -7.95 -2.18
N GLY A 80 -0.81 -9.18 -2.23
CA GLY A 80 -0.02 -9.69 -3.34
C GLY A 80 -0.82 -9.69 -4.64
N GLY A 81 -2.08 -10.14 -4.58
CA GLY A 81 -2.99 -10.10 -5.74
C GLY A 81 -3.31 -8.71 -6.28
N MET A 82 -3.17 -7.63 -5.49
CA MET A 82 -3.28 -6.26 -6.02
C MET A 82 -2.10 -5.85 -6.91
N LYS A 83 -0.95 -6.54 -6.79
CA LYS A 83 0.28 -6.22 -7.52
C LYS A 83 0.53 -7.11 -8.72
N VAL A 84 -0.05 -8.30 -8.72
CA VAL A 84 0.13 -9.30 -9.77
C VAL A 84 -1.22 -9.69 -10.35
N LYS A 85 -1.32 -9.75 -11.68
CA LYS A 85 -2.58 -10.07 -12.38
C LYS A 85 -2.86 -11.57 -12.52
N ALA A 86 -1.89 -12.41 -12.18
CA ALA A 86 -1.98 -13.86 -12.32
C ALA A 86 -2.33 -14.50 -10.97
N ASP A 87 -3.47 -15.19 -10.91
CA ASP A 87 -4.02 -15.80 -9.69
C ASP A 87 -3.04 -16.78 -9.00
N ARG A 88 -2.20 -17.47 -9.79
CA ARG A 88 -1.21 -18.41 -9.25
C ARG A 88 -0.05 -17.74 -8.52
N ASP A 89 0.21 -16.47 -8.85
CA ASP A 89 1.40 -15.73 -8.42
C ASP A 89 1.08 -14.74 -7.29
N GLU A 90 -0.16 -14.73 -6.77
CA GLU A 90 -0.61 -13.88 -5.67
C GLU A 90 0.14 -14.15 -4.35
N SER A 91 0.45 -15.41 -4.06
CA SER A 91 1.25 -15.83 -2.90
C SER A 91 2.76 -15.71 -3.10
N SER A 92 3.20 -15.39 -4.32
CA SER A 92 4.62 -15.42 -4.68
C SER A 92 5.42 -14.43 -3.81
N PRO A 93 6.69 -14.75 -3.49
CA PRO A 93 7.54 -13.84 -2.72
C PRO A 93 7.77 -12.51 -3.45
N TYR A 94 7.68 -12.51 -4.79
CA TYR A 94 7.76 -11.30 -5.60
C TYR A 94 6.55 -10.38 -5.38
N ALA A 95 5.34 -10.93 -5.43
CA ALA A 95 4.11 -10.18 -5.15
C ALA A 95 4.13 -9.54 -3.75
N ALA A 96 4.55 -10.33 -2.75
CA ALA A 96 4.65 -9.88 -1.36
C ALA A 96 5.67 -8.74 -1.18
N MET A 97 6.80 -8.80 -1.90
CA MET A 97 7.81 -7.75 -1.88
C MET A 97 7.26 -6.43 -2.44
N LEU A 98 6.58 -6.47 -3.58
CA LEU A 98 5.97 -5.28 -4.18
C LEU A 98 4.89 -4.67 -3.26
N ALA A 99 4.05 -5.52 -2.66
CA ALA A 99 3.03 -5.08 -1.71
C ALA A 99 3.65 -4.38 -0.49
N ALA A 100 4.72 -4.95 0.07
CA ALA A 100 5.43 -4.38 1.21
C ALA A 100 6.10 -3.03 0.89
N GLN A 101 6.68 -2.88 -0.31
CA GLN A 101 7.28 -1.62 -0.75
C GLN A 101 6.25 -0.49 -0.83
N ASP A 102 5.09 -0.77 -1.44
CA ASP A 102 4.02 0.23 -1.56
C ASP A 102 3.43 0.63 -0.21
N VAL A 103 3.30 -0.33 0.70
CA VAL A 103 2.89 -0.05 2.08
C VAL A 103 3.91 0.86 2.77
N ALA A 104 5.20 0.59 2.63
CA ALA A 104 6.25 1.40 3.25
C ALA A 104 6.26 2.85 2.73
N VAL A 105 6.03 3.06 1.42
CA VAL A 105 5.92 4.42 0.85
C VAL A 105 4.77 5.18 1.49
N ARG A 106 3.57 4.59 1.52
CA ARG A 106 2.38 5.22 2.11
C ARG A 106 2.52 5.46 3.62
N CYS A 107 3.18 4.55 4.33
CA CYS A 107 3.44 4.73 5.77
C CYS A 107 4.35 5.94 6.04
N LYS A 108 5.35 6.17 5.19
CA LYS A 108 6.25 7.34 5.30
C LYS A 108 5.53 8.65 5.03
N GLU A 109 4.62 8.68 4.05
CA GLU A 109 3.79 9.85 3.76
C GLU A 109 2.93 10.25 4.97
N LEU A 110 2.52 9.27 5.78
CA LEU A 110 1.71 9.47 6.99
C LEU A 110 2.54 9.64 8.27
N GLY A 111 3.87 9.62 8.17
CA GLY A 111 4.78 9.84 9.31
C GLY A 111 5.00 8.60 10.21
N VAL A 112 4.66 7.39 9.76
CA VAL A 112 4.96 6.15 10.49
C VAL A 112 6.38 5.71 10.15
N ASN A 113 7.23 5.57 11.17
CA ASN A 113 8.66 5.27 11.00
C ASN A 113 9.05 3.86 11.45
N ALA A 114 8.30 3.28 12.40
CA ALA A 114 8.56 1.97 12.96
C ALA A 114 7.31 1.09 12.95
N LEU A 115 7.51 -0.23 12.80
CA LEU A 115 6.42 -1.21 12.74
C LEU A 115 6.69 -2.37 13.69
N HIS A 116 5.70 -2.67 14.54
CA HIS A 116 5.59 -3.98 15.19
C HIS A 116 5.04 -4.98 14.18
N ILE A 117 5.64 -6.16 14.06
CA ILE A 117 5.22 -7.16 13.09
C ILE A 117 4.43 -8.24 13.79
N LYS A 118 3.23 -8.51 13.29
CA LYS A 118 2.40 -9.66 13.65
C LYS A 118 2.27 -10.55 12.43
N ILE A 119 3.02 -11.66 12.43
CA ILE A 119 2.97 -12.66 11.37
C ILE A 119 1.78 -13.59 11.66
N ARG A 120 1.00 -13.90 10.63
CA ARG A 120 -0.17 -14.77 10.74
C ARG A 120 -0.22 -15.74 9.56
N ALA A 121 -0.24 -17.04 9.86
CA ALA A 121 -0.64 -18.06 8.89
C ALA A 121 -2.17 -18.27 8.92
N THR A 122 -2.71 -19.10 8.01
CA THR A 122 -4.15 -19.44 7.97
C THR A 122 -4.65 -19.95 9.32
N GLY A 123 -3.89 -20.87 9.95
CA GLY A 123 -4.16 -21.40 11.28
C GLY A 123 -5.54 -22.08 11.42
N GLY A 124 -6.02 -22.19 12.66
CA GLY A 124 -7.24 -22.93 13.00
C GLY A 124 -7.09 -24.41 12.64
N ASN A 125 -8.03 -24.93 11.86
CA ASN A 125 -7.99 -26.30 11.34
C ASN A 125 -7.14 -26.42 10.06
N GLY A 126 -6.62 -25.30 9.56
CA GLY A 126 -5.78 -25.20 8.38
C GLY A 126 -4.29 -25.39 8.69
N THR A 127 -3.45 -24.95 7.76
CA THR A 127 -2.00 -24.94 7.93
C THR A 127 -1.59 -23.83 8.90
N LYS A 128 -0.78 -24.19 9.90
CA LYS A 128 -0.18 -23.24 10.85
C LYS A 128 1.15 -22.66 10.34
N THR A 129 1.72 -23.24 9.29
CA THR A 129 2.93 -22.74 8.66
C THR A 129 2.61 -21.50 7.81
N PRO A 130 3.35 -20.39 7.97
CA PRO A 130 3.22 -19.23 7.11
C PRO A 130 3.52 -19.56 5.65
N GLY A 131 2.79 -18.92 4.74
CA GLY A 131 3.01 -19.04 3.30
C GLY A 131 4.32 -18.39 2.82
N PRO A 132 4.70 -18.63 1.55
CA PRO A 132 6.00 -18.24 0.99
C PRO A 132 6.27 -16.72 1.00
N GLY A 133 5.24 -15.89 0.89
CA GLY A 133 5.42 -14.43 0.90
C GLY A 133 5.64 -13.80 2.28
N GLY A 134 5.50 -14.55 3.39
CA GLY A 134 5.64 -13.98 4.74
C GLY A 134 7.04 -13.43 5.03
N GLN A 135 8.08 -14.24 4.78
CA GLN A 135 9.47 -13.82 4.97
C GLN A 135 9.91 -12.74 3.97
N ALA A 136 9.41 -12.82 2.73
CA ALA A 136 9.70 -11.84 1.69
C ALA A 136 9.15 -10.45 2.02
N ALA A 137 7.91 -10.37 2.50
CA ALA A 137 7.29 -9.11 2.93
C ALA A 137 8.04 -8.48 4.11
N LEU A 138 8.38 -9.26 5.14
CA LEU A 138 9.15 -8.78 6.30
C LEU A 138 10.51 -8.21 5.89
N ARG A 139 11.24 -8.93 5.01
CA ARG A 139 12.52 -8.47 4.48
C ARG A 139 12.38 -7.20 3.64
N ALA A 140 11.32 -7.10 2.85
CA ALA A 140 11.05 -5.94 2.01
C ALA A 140 10.74 -4.69 2.83
N LEU A 141 9.95 -4.80 3.90
CA LEU A 141 9.67 -3.69 4.82
C LEU A 141 10.95 -3.15 5.48
N ALA A 142 11.82 -4.05 5.95
CA ALA A 142 13.10 -3.66 6.53
C ALA A 142 14.00 -2.95 5.51
N ARG A 143 14.08 -3.47 4.27
CA ARG A 143 14.84 -2.85 3.17
C ARG A 143 14.28 -1.51 2.71
N ALA A 144 12.97 -1.33 2.81
CA ALA A 144 12.31 -0.07 2.49
C ALA A 144 12.58 1.03 3.53
N GLY A 145 13.32 0.74 4.61
CA GLY A 145 13.74 1.71 5.62
C GLY A 145 12.75 1.89 6.77
N MET A 146 11.80 0.97 6.94
CA MET A 146 10.96 0.92 8.14
C MET A 146 11.75 0.30 9.29
N LYS A 147 11.73 0.92 10.48
CA LYS A 147 12.35 0.33 11.67
C LYS A 147 11.49 -0.82 12.18
N ILE A 148 12.07 -2.00 12.32
CA ILE A 148 11.36 -3.17 12.82
C ILE A 148 11.39 -3.17 14.35
N GLY A 149 10.23 -3.24 14.97
CA GLY A 149 10.06 -3.41 16.41
C GLY A 149 9.96 -4.88 16.80
N ARG A 150 9.03 -5.18 17.70
CA ARG A 150 8.71 -6.55 18.13
C ARG A 150 8.11 -7.37 16.99
N ILE A 151 8.49 -8.64 16.90
CA ILE A 151 7.97 -9.61 15.95
C ILE A 151 7.25 -10.70 16.76
N GLU A 152 5.97 -10.91 16.47
CA GLU A 152 5.12 -11.88 17.14
C GLU A 152 4.39 -12.75 16.11
N ASP A 153 4.23 -14.04 16.40
CA ASP A 153 3.35 -14.93 15.64
C ASP A 153 1.96 -14.91 16.29
N VAL A 154 0.96 -14.48 15.51
CA VAL A 154 -0.46 -14.43 15.90
C VAL A 154 -1.29 -15.43 15.10
N THR A 155 -0.66 -16.48 14.59
CA THR A 155 -1.34 -17.60 13.94
C THR A 155 -2.37 -18.19 14.91
N PRO A 156 -3.65 -18.32 14.52
CA PRO A 156 -4.67 -18.82 15.42
C PRO A 156 -4.43 -20.31 15.72
N VAL A 157 -4.13 -20.63 16.98
CA VAL A 157 -3.95 -22.00 17.48
C VAL A 157 -5.13 -22.33 18.38
N PRO A 158 -6.05 -23.22 17.95
CA PRO A 158 -7.17 -23.64 18.78
C PRO A 158 -6.71 -24.64 19.86
N THR A 159 -7.33 -24.58 21.05
CA THR A 159 -7.15 -25.60 22.11
C THR A 159 -7.58 -26.97 21.61
N ASP A 160 -8.81 -27.04 21.08
CA ASP A 160 -9.34 -28.15 20.30
C ASP A 160 -9.95 -27.62 19.00
N SER A 161 -9.80 -28.37 17.91
CA SER A 161 -10.23 -27.94 16.58
C SER A 161 -11.50 -28.65 16.13
N THR A 162 -12.32 -27.97 15.31
CA THR A 162 -13.41 -28.64 14.60
C THR A 162 -12.86 -29.53 13.47
N ARG A 163 -13.71 -30.38 12.88
CA ARG A 163 -13.28 -31.31 11.82
C ARG A 163 -12.63 -30.54 10.65
N ARG A 164 -11.41 -30.94 10.27
CA ARG A 164 -10.68 -30.34 9.14
C ARG A 164 -11.41 -30.58 7.81
N LYS A 165 -11.35 -29.61 6.90
CA LYS A 165 -11.89 -29.73 5.54
C LYS A 165 -11.19 -30.87 4.80
N GLY A 166 -11.96 -31.87 4.38
CA GLY A 166 -11.47 -33.06 3.68
C GLY A 166 -12.27 -34.32 4.04
N GLY A 167 -12.13 -35.38 3.24
CA GLY A 167 -12.68 -36.69 3.57
C GLY A 167 -11.91 -37.34 4.72
N ARG A 168 -12.46 -38.43 5.30
CA ARG A 168 -11.75 -39.25 6.31
C ARG A 168 -10.39 -39.74 5.79
N ARG A 169 -10.27 -39.94 4.48
CA ARG A 169 -9.05 -40.41 3.80
C ARG A 169 -8.14 -39.25 3.31
N GLY A 170 -8.44 -38.00 3.67
CA GLY A 170 -7.69 -36.82 3.23
C GLY A 170 -8.00 -36.37 1.80
N ARG A 171 -7.18 -35.46 1.28
CA ARG A 171 -7.17 -35.04 -0.13
C ARG A 171 -6.33 -36.02 -0.93
N ARG A 172 -6.95 -36.73 -1.89
CA ARG A 172 -6.26 -37.58 -2.86
C ARG A 172 -6.14 -36.79 -4.16
N LEU A 173 -4.91 -36.61 -4.63
CA LEU A 173 -4.57 -36.00 -5.92
C LEU A 173 -4.33 -37.12 -6.92
#